data_AF-A0A972MUH5-F1
#
_entry.id   AF-A0A972MUH5-F1
#
_cell.length_a   1.000
_cell.length_b   1.000
_cell.length_c   1.000
_cell.angle_alpha   90.00
_cell.angle_beta   90.00
_cell.angle_gamma   90.00
#
_symmetry.space_group_name_H-M   'P 1'
#
loop_
_entity.id
_entity.type
_entity.pdbx_description
1 polymer ?
#
loop_
_entity_poly.entity_id
_entity_poly.type
_entity_poly.pdbx_seq_one_letter_code
_entity_poly.pdbx_strand_id
1 'polypeptide(L)' 'MRKALAILLLLLAVSLHAISDSALLKRAQQNLHKSSKTAIFNAYNDYKNLYLRAIIKENKPLKIKALKGIITTGDKLHI' A
#
# COMPACT_ATOMS: atom_id res chain seq x y z
N MET A 1 1.13 -36.08 9.08
CA MET A 1 1.69 -35.13 8.09
C MET A 1 0.62 -34.38 7.28
N ARG A 2 -0.36 -35.04 6.64
CA ARG A 2 -1.40 -34.36 5.82
C ARG A 2 -2.24 -33.30 6.55
N LYS A 3 -2.65 -33.56 7.81
CA LYS A 3 -3.41 -32.60 8.63
C LYS A 3 -2.60 -31.34 8.99
N ALA A 4 -1.32 -31.51 9.30
CA ALA A 4 -0.43 -30.40 9.61
C ALA A 4 -0.20 -29.49 8.39
N LEU A 5 -0.07 -30.09 7.19
CA LEU A 5 0.03 -29.34 5.95
C LEU A 5 -1.24 -28.53 5.66
N ALA A 6 -2.43 -29.11 5.87
CA ALA A 6 -3.69 -28.39 5.70
C ALA A 6 -3.82 -27.20 6.68
N ILE A 7 -3.41 -27.38 7.93
CA ILE A 7 -3.38 -26.30 8.94
C ILE A 7 -2.39 -25.19 8.52
N LEU A 8 -1.20 -25.56 8.05
CA LEU A 8 -0.20 -24.60 7.57
C LEU A 8 -0.73 -23.77 6.38
N LEU A 9 -1.38 -24.42 5.42
CA LEU A 9 -1.97 -23.75 4.26
C LEU A 9 -3.11 -22.79 4.66
N LEU A 10 -3.91 -23.17 5.66
CA LEU A 10 -4.96 -22.31 6.21
C LEU A 10 -4.35 -21.06 6.88
N LEU A 11 -3.30 -21.24 7.69
CA LEU A 11 -2.59 -20.14 8.34
C LEU A 11 -1.91 -19.20 7.32
N LEU A 12 -1.37 -19.74 6.24
CA LEU A 12 -0.81 -18.97 5.11
C LEU A 12 -1.90 -18.17 4.38
N ALA A 13 -3.08 -18.74 4.14
CA ALA A 13 -4.18 -18.04 3.48
C ALA A 13 -4.73 -16.87 4.31
N VAL A 14 -4.80 -17.04 5.63
CA VAL A 14 -5.26 -15.97 6.54
C VAL A 14 -4.18 -14.89 6.72
N SER A 15 -2.89 -15.25 6.78
CA SER A 15 -1.80 -14.27 6.86
C SER A 15 -1.59 -13.49 5.56
N LEU A 16 -2.06 -14.02 4.43
CA LEU A 16 -2.11 -13.31 3.15
C LEU A 16 -3.25 -12.28 3.08
N HIS A 17 -4.11 -12.18 4.09
CA HIS A 17 -5.14 -11.15 4.15
C HIS A 17 -4.48 -9.78 4.01
N ALA A 18 -4.77 -9.15 2.88
CA ALA A 18 -4.10 -7.96 2.41
C ALA A 18 -4.15 -6.85 3.47
N ILE A 19 -3.03 -6.12 3.62
CA ILE A 19 -3.00 -4.88 4.40
C ILE A 19 -4.20 -3.99 4.02
N SER A 20 -4.92 -3.47 5.02
CA SER A 20 -6.09 -2.63 4.76
C SER A 20 -5.67 -1.33 4.05
N ASP A 21 -6.60 -0.73 3.30
CA ASP A 21 -6.32 0.53 2.59
C ASP A 21 -5.98 1.66 3.58
N SER A 22 -6.57 1.65 4.77
CA SER A 22 -6.26 2.62 5.83
C SER A 22 -4.85 2.41 6.41
N ALA A 23 -4.43 1.17 6.66
CA ALA A 23 -3.09 0.86 7.14
C ALA A 23 -2.02 1.18 6.09
N LEU A 24 -2.29 0.87 4.82
CA LEU A 24 -1.41 1.19 3.70
C LEU A 24 -1.29 2.71 3.51
N LEU A 25 -2.41 3.45 3.61
CA LEU A 25 -2.39 4.92 3.56
C LEU A 25 -1.60 5.52 4.73
N LYS A 26 -1.78 5.00 5.95
CA LYS A 26 -1.01 5.43 7.11
C LYS A 26 0.49 5.23 6.91
N ARG A 27 0.89 4.06 6.38
CA ARG A 27 2.28 3.75 6.05
C ARG A 27 2.85 4.70 4.98
N ALA A 28 2.08 4.98 3.92
CA ALA A 28 2.46 5.91 2.87
C ALA A 28 2.72 7.32 3.43
N GLN A 29 1.83 7.82 4.29
CA GLN A 29 1.97 9.13 4.95
C GLN A 29 3.19 9.17 5.88
N GLN A 30 3.39 8.14 6.70
CA GLN A 30 4.54 8.04 7.58
C GLN A 30 5.87 8.04 6.80
N ASN A 31 5.93 7.36 5.67
CA ASN A 31 7.12 7.30 4.84
C ASN A 31 7.35 8.61 4.05
N LEU A 32 6.28 9.28 3.61
CA LEU A 32 6.36 10.59 2.94
C LEU A 32 7.00 11.68 3.83
N HIS A 33 6.76 11.63 5.14
CA HIS A 33 7.33 12.61 6.09
C HIS A 33 8.79 12.35 6.45
N LYS A 34 9.37 11.22 6.02
CA LYS A 34 10.78 10.93 6.25
C LYS A 34 11.64 11.59 5.18
N SER A 35 12.85 12.00 5.54
CA SER A 35 13.78 12.67 4.63
C SER A 35 14.55 11.70 3.71
N SER A 36 14.47 10.39 3.92
CA SER A 36 15.25 9.43 3.12
C SER A 36 14.60 9.13 1.78
N LYS A 37 15.40 9.13 0.70
CA LYS A 37 14.95 8.80 -0.67
C LYS A 37 14.23 7.45 -0.73
N THR A 38 14.75 6.44 -0.03
CA THR A 38 14.13 5.11 0.07
C THR A 38 12.74 5.15 0.71
N ALA A 39 12.55 5.95 1.77
CA ALA A 39 11.23 6.09 2.37
C ALA A 39 10.25 6.78 1.42
N ILE A 40 10.68 7.85 0.74
CA ILE A 40 9.85 8.55 -0.25
C ILE A 40 9.47 7.60 -1.41
N PHE A 41 10.41 6.77 -1.88
CA PHE A 41 10.13 5.74 -2.88
C PHE A 41 9.11 4.69 -2.41
N ASN A 42 9.20 4.26 -1.15
CA ASN A 42 8.21 3.38 -0.56
C ASN A 42 6.83 4.04 -0.46
N ALA A 43 6.77 5.33 -0.11
CA ALA A 43 5.53 6.09 -0.10
C ALA A 43 4.92 6.20 -1.52
N TYR A 44 5.73 6.46 -2.55
CA TYR A 44 5.30 6.48 -3.95
C TYR A 44 4.66 5.14 -4.35
N ASN A 45 5.32 4.02 -4.02
CA ASN A 45 4.78 2.68 -4.31
C ASN A 45 3.49 2.39 -3.55
N ASP A 46 3.40 2.79 -2.28
CA ASP A 46 2.18 2.62 -1.49
C ASP A 46 1.01 3.43 -2.08
N TYR A 47 1.26 4.66 -2.53
CA TYR A 47 0.23 5.47 -3.18
C TYR A 47 -0.20 4.90 -4.53
N LYS A 48 0.70 4.34 -5.35
CA LYS A 48 0.31 3.60 -6.58
C LYS A 48 -0.60 2.41 -6.26
N ASN A 49 -0.25 1.62 -5.25
CA ASN A 49 -1.05 0.48 -4.83
C ASN A 49 -2.43 0.91 -4.33
N LEU A 50 -2.51 1.99 -3.54
CA LEU A 50 -3.78 2.57 -3.10
C LEU A 50 -4.62 3.07 -4.27
N TYR A 51 -4.01 3.71 -5.27
CA TYR A 51 -4.71 4.21 -6.45
C TYR A 51 -5.37 3.07 -7.24
N LEU A 52 -4.63 1.99 -7.49
CA LEU A 52 -5.15 0.80 -8.16
C LEU A 52 -6.30 0.16 -7.37
N ARG A 53 -6.13 -0.02 -6.05
CA ARG A 53 -7.19 -0.55 -5.18
C ARG A 53 -8.42 0.35 -5.16
N ALA A 54 -8.23 1.66 -5.15
CA ALA A 54 -9.32 2.62 -5.17
C ALA A 54 -10.08 2.61 -6.50
N ILE A 55 -9.41 2.34 -7.63
CA ILE A 55 -10.09 2.12 -8.92
C ILE A 55 -10.95 0.87 -8.86
N ILE A 56 -10.37 -0.26 -8.41
CA ILE A 56 -11.09 -1.56 -8.34
C ILE A 56 -12.32 -1.47 -7.45
N LYS A 57 -12.23 -0.74 -6.33
CA LYS A 57 -13.31 -0.59 -5.36
C LYS A 57 -14.22 0.62 -5.63
N GLU A 58 -14.03 1.31 -6.75
CA GLU A 58 -14.74 2.55 -7.11
C GLU A 58 -14.70 3.64 -6.01
N ASN A 59 -13.68 3.62 -5.16
CA ASN A 59 -13.51 4.56 -4.06
C ASN A 59 -12.90 5.88 -4.56
N LYS A 60 -13.75 6.76 -5.10
CA LYS A 60 -13.34 8.06 -5.65
C LYS A 60 -12.54 8.93 -4.66
N PRO A 61 -12.93 9.06 -3.37
CA PRO A 61 -12.13 9.82 -2.40
C PRO A 61 -10.71 9.27 -2.24
N LEU A 62 -10.56 7.95 -2.08
CA LEU A 62 -9.26 7.31 -1.94
C LEU A 62 -8.42 7.45 -3.22
N LYS A 63 -9.06 7.34 -4.38
CA LYS A 63 -8.42 7.51 -5.69
C LYS A 63 -7.77 8.89 -5.81
N ILE A 64 -8.50 9.95 -5.48
CA ILE A 64 -7.99 11.33 -5.53
C ILE A 64 -6.84 11.51 -4.52
N LYS A 65 -7.00 10.98 -3.31
CA LYS A 65 -5.98 11.09 -2.26
C LYS A 65 -4.68 10.37 -2.66
N ALA A 66 -4.81 9.17 -3.21
CA ALA A 66 -3.70 8.38 -3.70
C ALA A 66 -2.99 9.08 -4.86
N LEU A 67 -3.73 9.63 -5.82
CA LEU A 67 -3.15 10.37 -6.95
C LEU A 67 -2.35 11.59 -6.51
N LYS A 68 -2.86 12.38 -5.55
CA LYS A 68 -2.09 13.49 -4.95
C LYS A 68 -0.81 13.02 -4.27
N GLY A 69 -0.88 11.86 -3.60
CA GLY A 69 0.29 11.21 -3.00
C GLY A 69 1.33 10.81 -4.03
N ILE A 70 0.92 10.21 -5.16
CA ILE A 70 1.79 9.86 -6.29
C ILE A 70 2.51 11.10 -6.81
N ILE A 71 1.79 12.18 -7.10
CA ILE A 71 2.40 13.44 -7.61
C ILE A 71 3.40 13.99 -6.60
N THR A 72 2.98 14.15 -5.34
CA THR A 72 3.84 14.73 -4.28
C THR A 72 5.12 13.93 -4.06
N THR A 73 5.04 12.59 -4.12
CA THR A 73 6.21 11.72 -3.95
C THR A 73 7.05 11.65 -5.22
N GLY A 74 6.44 11.72 -6.42
CA GLY A 74 7.11 11.81 -7.71
C GLY A 74 7.98 13.06 -7.80
N ASP A 75 7.40 14.22 -7.45
CA ASP A 75 8.12 15.51 -7.40
C ASP A 75 9.36 15.42 -6.48
N LYS A 76 9.21 14.84 -5.28
CA LYS A 76 10.30 14.63 -4.33
C LYS A 76 11.38 13.64 -4.82
N LEU A 77 11.02 12.75 -5.73
CA LEU A 77 11.92 11.75 -6.30
C LEU A 77 12.51 12.19 -7.64
N HIS A 78 12.01 13.27 -8.22
CA HIS A 78 12.31 13.73 -9.58
C HIS A 78 11.98 12.67 -10.65
N ILE A 79 10.79 12.05 -10.56
CA ILE A 79 10.28 11.04 -11.51
C ILE A 79 8.91 11.42 -12.07
#